data_AF-A0AAV9IPF0-F1
#
_entry.id   AF-A0AAV9IPF0-F1
#
_cell.length_a   1.000
_cell.length_b   1.000
_cell.length_c   1.000
_cell.angle_alpha   90.00
_cell.angle_beta   90.00
_cell.angle_gamma   90.00
#
_symmetry.space_group_name_H-M   'P 1'
#
loop_
_entity.id
_entity.type
_entity.pdbx_description
1 polymer ?
#
loop_
_entity_poly.entity_id
_entity_poly.type
_entity_poly.pdbx_seq_one_letter_code
_entity_poly.pdbx_strand_id
1 'polypeptide(L)'
;MSDASVEQVQQRLHELLENLDTLERQVSQLEYDSCRKETNQDVQQLLPQCKYLEEYLLQLALQVDGLQISRESAQKAFREKRQEEAKEITKLLSQRKKTNQRVQLLLKRLDTVVANLS
;
A
#
# COMPACT_ATOMS: atom_id res chain seq x y z
N MET A 1 -14.12 2.73 -22.52
CA MET A 1 -12.88 2.77 -21.73
C MET A 1 -12.21 1.43 -21.92
N SER A 2 -10.95 1.40 -22.36
CA SER A 2 -10.22 0.17 -22.64
C SER A 2 -9.70 -0.42 -21.32
N ASP A 3 -9.91 -1.72 -21.09
CA ASP A 3 -9.32 -2.41 -19.94
C ASP A 3 -7.80 -2.22 -19.94
N ALA A 4 -7.23 -1.85 -18.79
CA ALA A 4 -5.77 -1.79 -18.62
C ALA A 4 -5.17 -3.17 -18.90
N SER A 5 -4.03 -3.23 -19.60
CA SER A 5 -3.38 -4.51 -19.86
C SER A 5 -2.84 -5.13 -18.57
N VAL A 6 -2.73 -6.46 -18.53
CA VAL A 6 -2.14 -7.19 -17.39
C VAL A 6 -0.75 -6.65 -17.05
N GLU A 7 0.04 -6.32 -18.06
CA GLU A 7 1.37 -5.75 -17.93
C GLU A 7 1.35 -4.35 -17.30
N GLN A 8 0.42 -3.47 -17.71
CA GLN A 8 0.25 -2.14 -17.10
C GLN A 8 -0.14 -2.25 -15.62
N VAL A 9 -1.06 -3.17 -15.29
CA VAL A 9 -1.45 -3.40 -13.89
C VAL A 9 -0.27 -3.94 -13.08
N GLN A 10 0.51 -4.86 -13.65
CA GLN A 10 1.70 -5.42 -12.99
C GLN A 10 2.75 -4.36 -12.71
N GLN A 11 3.09 -3.52 -13.71
CA GLN A 11 4.03 -2.42 -13.53
C GLN A 11 3.54 -1.45 -12.47
N ARG A 12 2.26 -1.05 -12.52
CA ARG A 12 1.71 -0.12 -11.54
C ARG A 12 1.70 -0.70 -10.13
N LEU A 13 1.35 -1.97 -9.98
CA LEU A 13 1.41 -2.66 -8.69
C LEU A 13 2.83 -2.76 -8.14
N HIS A 14 3.83 -2.93 -9.02
CA HIS A 14 5.23 -2.93 -8.64
C HIS A 14 5.68 -1.56 -8.10
N GLU A 15 5.37 -0.48 -8.80
CA GLU A 15 5.64 0.90 -8.33
C GLU A 15 4.98 1.16 -6.96
N LEU A 16 3.73 0.72 -6.77
CA LEU A 16 3.02 0.86 -5.51
C LEU A 16 3.67 0.05 -4.38
N LEU A 17 4.26 -1.11 -4.68
CA LEU A 17 5.00 -1.90 -3.70
C LEU A 17 6.30 -1.22 -3.28
N GLU A 18 7.06 -0.65 -4.21
CA GLU A 18 8.30 0.08 -3.89
C GLU A 18 8.02 1.32 -3.01
N ASN A 19 6.95 2.06 -3.34
CA ASN A 19 6.48 3.16 -2.50
C ASN A 19 6.11 2.67 -1.10
N LEU A 20 5.40 1.55 -1.01
CA LEU A 20 5.00 0.97 0.26
C LEU A 20 6.20 0.53 1.12
N ASP A 21 7.23 -0.05 0.50
CA ASP A 21 8.47 -0.44 1.19
C ASP A 21 9.25 0.78 1.71
N THR A 22 9.12 1.92 1.04
CA THR A 22 9.71 3.19 1.51
C THR A 22 8.92 3.76 2.68
N LEU A 23 7.59 3.77 2.59
CA LEU A 23 6.71 4.21 3.68
C LEU A 23 6.87 3.33 4.92
N GLU A 24 7.01 2.02 4.76
CA GLU A 24 7.24 1.09 5.88
C GLU A 24 8.53 1.41 6.64
N ARG A 25 9.60 1.78 5.94
CA ARG A 25 10.85 2.23 6.57
C ARG A 25 10.65 3.54 7.33
N GLN A 26 9.90 4.48 6.77
CA GLN A 26 9.60 5.76 7.41
C GLN A 26 8.71 5.59 8.66
N VAL A 27 7.70 4.74 8.61
CA VAL A 27 6.86 4.40 9.77
C VAL A 27 7.71 3.74 10.86
N SER A 28 8.59 2.81 10.49
CA SER A 28 9.48 2.14 11.45
C SER A 28 10.45 3.12 12.12
N GLN A 29 10.92 4.14 11.37
CA GLN A 29 11.75 5.21 11.92
C GLN A 29 10.96 6.07 12.91
N LEU A 30 9.72 6.47 12.57
CA LEU A 30 8.87 7.23 13.49
C LEU A 30 8.50 6.44 14.74
N GLU A 31 8.26 5.13 14.63
CA GLU A 31 8.04 4.26 15.80
C GLU A 31 9.25 4.31 16.74
N TYR A 32 10.47 4.20 16.20
CA TYR A 32 11.70 4.30 16.97
C TYR A 32 11.85 5.68 17.63
N ASP A 33 11.66 6.76 16.87
CA ASP A 33 11.80 8.13 17.37
C ASP A 33 10.74 8.47 18.41
N SER A 34 9.51 7.97 18.27
CA SER A 34 8.42 8.17 19.23
C SER A 34 8.68 7.53 20.60
N CYS A 35 9.47 6.45 20.63
CA CYS A 35 9.95 5.81 21.85
C CYS A 35 11.07 6.60 22.53
N ARG A 36 11.80 7.43 21.77
CA ARG A 36 12.95 8.21 22.22
C ARG A 36 12.66 9.69 22.42
N LYS A 37 11.41 10.13 22.28
CA LYS A 37 11.03 11.51 22.55
C LYS A 37 11.42 11.89 23.98
N GLU A 38 12.16 12.98 24.14
CA GLU A 38 12.61 13.48 25.44
C GLU A 38 11.98 14.85 25.74
N THR A 39 11.50 15.54 24.70
CA THR A 39 10.99 16.90 24.80
C THR A 39 9.68 17.11 24.04
N ASN A 40 8.95 18.17 24.41
CA ASN A 40 7.78 18.63 23.64
C ASN A 40 8.14 19.11 22.24
N GLN A 41 9.40 19.50 22.00
CA GLN A 41 9.87 19.93 20.69
C GLN A 41 10.01 18.73 19.73
N ASP A 42 10.38 17.55 20.24
CA ASP A 42 10.40 16.30 19.47
C ASP A 42 8.98 15.94 19.00
N VAL A 43 7.99 16.07 19.90
CA VAL A 43 6.58 15.82 19.58
C VAL A 43 6.08 16.74 18.46
N GLN A 44 6.41 18.03 18.54
CA GLN A 44 6.04 19.01 17.51
C GLN A 44 6.67 18.73 16.14
N GLN A 45 7.80 18.03 16.10
CA GLN A 45 8.45 17.63 14.84
C GLN A 45 7.92 16.29 14.29
N LEU A 46 7.52 15.36 15.16
CA LEU A 46 7.09 14.02 14.76
C LEU A 46 5.61 13.97 14.33
N LEU A 47 4.72 14.75 14.96
CA LEU A 47 3.30 14.76 14.60
C LEU A 47 3.01 15.16 13.14
N PRO A 48 3.64 16.21 12.57
CA PRO A 48 3.47 16.54 11.15
C PRO A 48 3.96 15.43 10.21
N GLN A 49 5.03 14.73 10.59
CA GLN A 49 5.53 13.59 9.81
C GLN A 49 4.55 12.43 9.83
N CYS A 50 3.93 12.15 10.97
CA CYS A 50 2.87 11.14 11.07
C CYS A 50 1.70 11.50 10.14
N LYS A 51 1.21 12.74 10.19
CA LYS A 51 0.12 13.18 9.31
C LYS A 51 0.46 13.04 7.83
N TYR A 52 1.67 13.43 7.43
CA TYR A 52 2.12 13.29 6.04
C TYR A 52 2.13 11.83 5.57
N LEU A 53 2.65 10.91 6.40
CA LEU A 53 2.66 9.48 6.06
C LEU A 53 1.25 8.89 6.00
N GLU A 54 0.33 9.33 6.87
CA GLU A 54 -1.06 8.91 6.85
C GLU A 54 -1.73 9.29 5.53
N GLU A 55 -1.62 10.56 5.12
CA GLU A 55 -2.17 11.05 3.86
C GLU A 55 -1.59 10.29 2.65
N TYR A 56 -0.28 10.02 2.66
CA TYR A 56 0.35 9.23 1.60
C TYR A 56 -0.20 7.79 1.59
N LEU A 57 -0.24 7.12 2.74
CA LEU A 57 -0.75 5.74 2.84
C LEU A 57 -2.20 5.63 2.36
N LEU A 58 -3.05 6.61 2.67
CA LEU A 58 -4.42 6.69 2.17
C LEU A 58 -4.47 6.86 0.65
N GLN A 59 -3.62 7.73 0.09
CA GLN A 59 -3.50 7.88 -1.36
C GLN A 59 -3.04 6.57 -2.03
N LEU A 60 -2.10 5.86 -1.42
CA LEU A 60 -1.62 4.58 -1.92
C LEU A 60 -2.72 3.52 -1.86
N ALA A 61 -3.53 3.48 -0.78
CA ALA A 61 -4.69 2.60 -0.68
C ALA A 61 -5.67 2.82 -1.85
N LEU A 62 -6.00 4.09 -2.14
CA LEU A 62 -6.88 4.44 -3.26
C LEU A 62 -6.30 4.01 -4.62
N GLN A 63 -4.98 4.14 -4.80
CA GLN A 63 -4.32 3.72 -6.04
C GLN A 63 -4.32 2.19 -6.20
N VAL A 64 -4.05 1.44 -5.13
CA VAL A 64 -4.11 -0.03 -5.13
C VAL A 64 -5.54 -0.51 -5.38
N ASP A 65 -6.53 0.17 -4.80
CA ASP A 65 -7.94 -0.15 -5.03
C ASP A 65 -8.45 0.21 -6.42
N GLY A 66 -7.90 1.27 -7.01
CA GLY A 66 -8.16 1.69 -8.37
C GLY A 66 -7.53 0.80 -9.45
N LEU A 67 -6.68 -0.17 -9.09
CA LEU A 67 -6.12 -1.12 -10.07
C LEU A 67 -7.26 -1.94 -10.70
N GLN A 68 -7.45 -1.74 -12.01
CA GLN A 68 -8.46 -2.40 -12.83
C GLN A 68 -8.10 -3.86 -13.11
N ILE A 69 -8.12 -4.67 -12.05
CA ILE A 69 -7.95 -6.11 -12.14
C ILE A 69 -9.09 -6.82 -11.42
N SER A 70 -9.75 -7.73 -12.14
CA SER A 70 -10.96 -8.40 -11.66
C SER A 70 -10.84 -9.92 -11.79
N ARG A 71 -11.62 -10.62 -10.96
CA ARG A 71 -11.80 -12.08 -11.09
C ARG A 71 -12.48 -12.45 -12.41
N GLU A 72 -13.31 -11.57 -12.95
CA GLU A 72 -14.00 -11.76 -14.23
C GLU A 72 -13.00 -11.82 -15.39
N SER A 73 -11.96 -10.96 -15.37
CA SER A 73 -10.86 -10.98 -16.34
C SER A 73 -10.11 -12.32 -16.31
N ALA A 74 -9.86 -12.88 -15.12
CA ALA A 74 -9.23 -14.21 -14.98
C ALA A 74 -10.13 -15.33 -15.54
N GLN A 75 -11.43 -15.29 -15.23
CA GLN A 75 -12.39 -16.29 -15.72
C GLN A 75 -12.54 -16.22 -17.24
N LYS A 76 -12.54 -15.01 -17.82
CA LYS A 76 -12.56 -14.81 -19.28
C LYS A 76 -11.31 -15.41 -19.93
N ALA A 77 -10.12 -15.09 -19.45
CA ALA A 77 -8.86 -15.66 -19.94
C ALA A 77 -8.86 -17.20 -19.85
N PHE A 78 -9.38 -17.76 -18.76
CA PHE A 78 -9.52 -19.21 -18.60
C PHE A 78 -10.47 -19.83 -19.64
N ARG A 79 -11.65 -19.23 -19.87
CA ARG A 79 -12.61 -19.69 -20.90
C ARG A 79 -12.03 -19.64 -22.31
N GLU A 80 -11.18 -18.66 -22.59
CA GLU A 80 -10.49 -18.48 -23.86
C GLU A 80 -9.21 -19.34 -23.99
N LYS A 81 -8.98 -20.28 -23.07
CA LYS A 81 -7.79 -21.16 -23.03
C LYS A 81 -6.46 -20.40 -22.88
N ARG A 82 -6.49 -19.12 -22.47
CA ARG A 82 -5.31 -18.29 -22.15
C ARG A 82 -4.86 -18.55 -20.71
N GLN A 83 -4.34 -19.76 -20.45
CA GLN A 83 -4.02 -20.22 -19.10
C GLN A 83 -2.96 -19.36 -18.40
N GLU A 84 -1.93 -18.92 -19.12
CA GLU A 84 -0.83 -18.15 -18.51
C GLU A 84 -1.29 -16.76 -18.06
N GLU A 85 -2.13 -16.11 -18.85
CA GLU A 85 -2.76 -14.84 -18.49
C GLU A 85 -3.71 -14.99 -17.30
N ALA A 86 -4.50 -16.07 -17.25
CA ALA A 86 -5.38 -16.34 -16.10
C ALA A 86 -4.58 -16.55 -14.79
N LYS A 87 -3.41 -17.20 -14.86
CA LYS A 87 -2.50 -17.34 -13.71
C LYS A 87 -1.95 -15.99 -13.27
N GLU A 88 -1.49 -15.16 -14.21
CA GLU A 88 -0.93 -13.86 -13.88
C GLU A 88 -1.99 -12.94 -13.27
N ILE A 89 -3.21 -12.93 -13.81
CA ILE A 89 -4.32 -12.16 -13.22
C ILE A 89 -4.61 -12.64 -11.78
N THR A 90 -4.61 -13.95 -11.54
CA THR A 90 -4.83 -14.53 -10.20
C THR A 90 -3.72 -14.12 -9.23
N LYS A 91 -2.47 -14.12 -9.69
CA LYS A 91 -1.30 -13.69 -8.91
C LYS A 91 -1.37 -12.20 -8.57
N LEU A 92 -1.72 -11.35 -9.53
CA LEU A 92 -1.89 -9.91 -9.33
C LEU A 92 -3.05 -9.59 -8.37
N LEU A 93 -4.17 -10.32 -8.44
CA LEU A 93 -5.27 -10.19 -7.46
C LEU A 93 -4.81 -10.51 -6.03
N SER A 94 -4.02 -11.58 -5.88
CA SER A 94 -3.43 -11.96 -4.59
C SER A 94 -2.45 -10.89 -4.09
N GLN A 95 -1.60 -10.36 -4.96
CA GLN A 95 -0.67 -9.28 -4.62
C GLN A 95 -1.42 -8.00 -4.21
N ARG A 96 -2.40 -7.54 -4.99
CA ARG A 96 -3.25 -6.38 -4.65
C ARG A 96 -3.84 -6.51 -3.25
N LYS A 97 -4.41 -7.68 -2.92
CA LYS A 97 -4.96 -7.96 -1.59
C LYS A 97 -3.89 -7.83 -0.49
N LYS A 98 -2.70 -8.40 -0.69
CA LYS A 98 -1.59 -8.30 0.26
C LYS A 98 -1.10 -6.87 0.42
N THR A 99 -0.99 -6.12 -0.67
CA THR A 99 -0.60 -4.69 -0.65
C THR A 99 -1.60 -3.88 0.17
N ASN A 100 -2.91 -4.05 -0.05
CA ASN A 100 -3.94 -3.40 0.77
C ASN A 100 -3.82 -3.77 2.25
N GLN A 101 -3.61 -5.05 2.57
CA GLN A 101 -3.42 -5.48 3.97
C GLN A 101 -2.19 -4.83 4.61
N ARG A 102 -1.09 -4.69 3.87
CA ARG A 102 0.12 -4.00 4.34
C ARG A 102 -0.13 -2.51 4.58
N VAL A 103 -0.83 -1.83 3.68
CA VAL A 103 -1.21 -0.41 3.87
C VAL A 103 -2.03 -0.22 5.15
N GLN A 104 -3.05 -1.07 5.35
CA GLN A 104 -3.88 -1.04 6.55
C GLN A 104 -3.09 -1.32 7.84
N LEU A 105 -2.08 -2.19 7.77
CA LEU A 105 -1.18 -2.44 8.90
C LEU A 105 -0.32 -1.20 9.22
N LEU A 106 0.23 -0.53 8.21
CA LEU A 106 1.03 0.68 8.40
C LEU A 106 0.22 1.83 8.97
N LEU A 107 -1.02 2.02 8.52
CA LEU A 107 -1.93 3.01 9.09
C LEU A 107 -2.15 2.77 10.59
N LYS A 108 -2.44 1.52 10.99
CA LYS A 108 -2.61 1.16 12.42
C LYS A 108 -1.34 1.37 13.25
N ARG A 109 -0.18 1.09 12.66
CA ARG A 109 1.12 1.36 13.29
C ARG A 109 1.29 2.85 13.54
N LEU A 110 0.96 3.67 12.54
CA LEU A 110 1.01 5.12 12.61
C LEU A 110 0.04 5.70 13.65
N ASP A 111 -1.19 5.16 13.75
CA ASP A 111 -2.15 5.52 14.80
C ASP A 111 -1.56 5.28 16.20
N THR A 112 -0.82 4.17 16.37
CA THR A 112 -0.15 3.85 17.63
C THR A 112 0.98 4.85 17.93
N VAL A 113 1.73 5.26 16.92
CA VAL A 113 2.76 6.29 17.06
C VAL A 113 2.14 7.62 17.48
N VAL A 114 1.07 8.06 16.83
CA VAL A 114 0.36 9.30 17.18
C VAL A 114 -0.21 9.23 18.59
N ALA A 115 -0.80 8.10 18.98
CA ALA A 115 -1.30 7.88 20.34
C ALA A 115 -0.18 7.95 21.39
N ASN A 116 1.02 7.45 21.06
CA ASN A 116 2.18 7.56 21.94
C ASN A 116 2.71 8.99 22.02
N LEU A 117 2.51 9.82 21.00
CA LEU A 117 2.96 11.21 20.94
C LEU A 117 1.99 12.21 21.58
N SER A 118 0.75 11.78 21.85
CA SER A 118 -0.33 12.57 22.46
C SER A 118 -0.32 12.47 23.99
#